data_AF-A0AA37MB51-F1
#
_entry.id   AF-A0AA37MB51-F1
#
_cell.length_a   1.000
_cell.length_b   1.000
_cell.length_c   1.000
_cell.angle_alpha   90.00
_cell.angle_beta   90.00
_cell.angle_gamma   90.00
#
_symmetry.space_group_name_H-M   'P 1'
#
loop_
_entity.id
_entity.type
_entity.pdbx_description
1 polymer ?
#
loop_
_entity_poly.entity_id
_entity_poly.type
_entity_poly.pdbx_seq_one_letter_code
_entity_poly.pdbx_strand_id
1 'polypeptide(L)'
;MRSVLRIAAIAVALAASPALAAGPNGGQTAVSEGHPIEFVASDGAVTFYLSDEDGKPVDTAGLSAKAFVQAPGKTETLVLKPAAPNKLVGDLKAPLAAGTKIVFSAKLHGHGIQARFEKP
;
A
#
# COMPACT_ATOMS: atom_id res chain seq x y z
N MET A 1 37.78 -51.66 8.83
CA MET A 1 38.24 -50.28 8.61
C MET A 1 37.03 -49.38 8.34
N ARG A 2 36.78 -48.47 9.28
CA ARG A 2 35.96 -47.24 9.30
C ARG A 2 35.06 -46.91 8.08
N SER A 3 33.74 -47.05 8.25
CA SER A 3 32.74 -46.28 7.48
C SER A 3 32.53 -44.91 8.11
N VAL A 4 32.68 -43.84 7.34
CA VAL A 4 32.51 -42.46 7.80
C VAL A 4 31.19 -41.92 7.23
N LEU A 5 30.20 -41.71 8.10
CA LEU A 5 28.91 -41.11 7.75
C LEU A 5 29.08 -39.58 7.69
N ARG A 6 28.84 -38.98 6.51
CA ARG A 6 28.85 -37.52 6.32
C ARG A 6 27.44 -36.99 6.59
N ILE A 7 27.29 -36.17 7.62
CA ILE A 7 26.07 -35.39 7.89
C ILE A 7 26.22 -34.05 7.17
N ALA A 8 25.36 -33.79 6.19
CA ALA A 8 25.23 -32.49 5.54
C ALA A 8 24.21 -31.65 6.33
N ALA A 9 24.64 -30.55 6.93
CA ALA A 9 23.76 -29.60 7.59
C ALA A 9 23.16 -28.65 6.55
N ILE A 10 21.84 -28.67 6.42
CA ILE A 10 21.08 -27.68 5.65
C ILE A 10 20.86 -26.46 6.54
N ALA A 11 21.52 -25.35 6.21
CA ALA A 11 21.25 -24.06 6.83
C ALA A 11 20.01 -23.44 6.17
N VAL A 12 18.90 -23.35 6.91
CA VAL A 12 17.72 -22.60 6.48
C VAL A 12 17.94 -21.13 6.84
N ALA A 13 18.21 -20.30 5.83
CA ALA A 13 18.25 -18.85 6.01
C ALA A 13 16.81 -18.30 6.08
N LEU A 14 16.37 -17.94 7.29
CA LEU A 14 15.14 -17.16 7.48
C LEU A 14 15.42 -15.73 7.00
N ALA A 15 14.91 -15.37 5.81
CA ALA A 15 14.84 -13.99 5.38
C ALA A 15 13.76 -13.26 6.19
N ALA A 16 14.16 -12.54 7.23
CA ALA A 16 13.28 -11.60 7.91
C ALA A 16 13.12 -10.36 7.03
N SER A 17 11.99 -10.26 6.32
CA SER A 17 11.59 -9.00 5.68
C SER A 17 11.36 -7.95 6.77
N PRO A 18 11.90 -6.72 6.65
CA PRO A 18 11.60 -5.67 7.60
C PRO A 18 10.09 -5.40 7.56
N ALA A 19 9.41 -5.66 8.68
CA ALA A 19 8.04 -5.24 8.86
C ALA A 19 8.05 -3.70 8.89
N LEU A 20 7.69 -3.07 7.76
CA LEU A 20 7.34 -1.65 7.75
C LEU A 20 6.26 -1.47 8.82
N ALA A 21 6.52 -0.61 9.80
CA ALA A 21 5.56 -0.33 10.85
C ALA A 21 4.24 0.13 10.21
N ALA A 22 3.13 -0.43 10.68
CA ALA A 22 1.82 -0.04 10.19
C ALA A 22 1.59 1.45 10.48
N GLY A 23 0.88 2.12 9.56
CA GLY A 23 0.50 3.52 9.73
C GLY A 23 -0.52 3.72 10.85
N PRO A 24 -0.88 4.98 11.15
CA PRO A 24 -1.82 5.32 12.23
C PRO A 24 -3.19 4.64 12.14
N ASN A 25 -3.61 4.23 10.95
CA ASN A 25 -4.88 3.54 10.69
C ASN A 25 -4.68 2.01 10.48
N GLY A 26 -3.50 1.48 10.82
CA GLY A 26 -3.15 0.06 10.67
C GLY A 26 -2.79 -0.36 9.25
N GLY A 27 -2.60 0.60 8.34
CA GLY A 27 -2.32 0.39 6.93
C GLY A 27 -0.83 0.29 6.58
N GLN A 28 -0.56 0.06 5.31
CA GLN A 28 0.80 0.14 4.76
C GLN A 28 1.14 1.59 4.45
N THR A 29 2.37 2.01 4.74
CA THR A 29 2.82 3.38 4.48
C THR A 29 3.84 3.44 3.35
N ALA A 30 3.72 4.47 2.52
CA ALA A 30 4.71 4.87 1.53
C ALA A 30 4.88 6.40 1.56
N VAL A 31 5.98 6.90 1.01
CA VAL A 31 6.23 8.35 0.90
C VAL A 31 6.43 8.70 -0.57
N SER A 32 5.82 9.79 -1.04
CA SER A 32 5.97 10.32 -2.40
C SER A 32 6.07 11.83 -2.34
N GLU A 33 7.11 12.41 -2.94
CA GLU A 33 7.35 13.86 -2.94
C GLU A 33 7.25 14.50 -1.53
N GLY A 34 7.81 13.83 -0.51
CA GLY A 34 7.74 14.29 0.89
C GLY A 34 6.43 13.98 1.61
N HIS A 35 5.38 13.57 0.90
CA HIS A 35 4.07 13.29 1.50
C HIS A 35 3.93 11.81 1.91
N PRO A 36 3.74 11.51 3.22
CA PRO A 36 3.35 10.19 3.67
C PRO A 36 1.93 9.85 3.20
N ILE A 37 1.78 8.64 2.66
CA ILE A 37 0.54 8.06 2.17
C ILE A 37 0.35 6.73 2.88
N GLU A 38 -0.74 6.59 3.62
CA GLU A 38 -1.12 5.31 4.23
C GLU A 38 -2.25 4.68 3.43
N PHE A 39 -2.12 3.40 3.12
CA PHE A 39 -3.09 2.58 2.42
C PHE A 39 -3.72 1.56 3.37
N VAL A 40 -5.06 1.61 3.48
CA VAL A 40 -5.88 0.65 4.20
C VAL A 40 -6.84 -0.01 3.21
N ALA A 41 -6.87 -1.35 3.21
CA ALA A 41 -7.84 -2.13 2.44
C ALA A 41 -8.86 -2.76 3.39
N SER A 42 -10.12 -2.73 2.99
CA SER A 42 -11.25 -3.42 3.62
C SER A 42 -12.01 -4.24 2.58
N ASP A 43 -13.00 -5.02 3.01
CA ASP A 43 -13.75 -5.92 2.11
C ASP A 43 -14.51 -5.19 0.99
N GLY A 44 -14.88 -3.92 1.21
CA GLY A 44 -15.68 -3.13 0.26
C GLY A 44 -15.01 -1.87 -0.26
N ALA A 45 -13.81 -1.52 0.22
CA ALA A 45 -13.16 -0.28 -0.20
C ALA A 45 -11.65 -0.29 0.03
N VAL A 46 -10.97 0.51 -0.79
CA VAL A 46 -9.61 1.01 -0.51
C VAL A 46 -9.70 2.41 0.05
N THR A 47 -8.87 2.71 1.05
CA THR A 47 -8.74 4.06 1.61
C THR A 47 -7.28 4.47 1.62
N PHE A 48 -7.01 5.69 1.16
CA PHE A 48 -5.71 6.33 1.26
C PHE A 48 -5.81 7.53 2.19
N TYR A 49 -4.92 7.61 3.16
CA TYR A 49 -4.77 8.76 4.05
C TYR A 49 -3.56 9.57 3.62
N LEU A 50 -3.75 10.87 3.41
CA LEU A 50 -2.66 11.78 3.06
C LEU A 50 -2.19 12.56 4.29
N SER A 51 -0.88 12.68 4.42
CA SER A 51 -0.24 13.55 5.41
C SER A 51 0.82 14.44 4.76
N ASP A 52 1.19 15.52 5.45
CA ASP A 52 2.34 16.34 5.11
C ASP A 52 3.64 15.74 5.66
N GLU A 53 4.75 16.41 5.41
CA GLU A 53 6.09 15.99 5.85
C GLU A 53 6.22 15.89 7.38
N ASP A 54 5.41 16.64 8.14
CA ASP A 54 5.34 16.59 9.60
C ASP A 54 4.39 15.49 10.11
N GLY A 55 3.75 14.74 9.21
CA GLY A 55 2.75 13.73 9.54
C GLY A 55 1.36 14.29 9.88
N LYS A 56 1.09 15.56 9.58
CA LYS A 56 -0.22 16.18 9.80
C LYS A 56 -1.18 15.84 8.66
N PRO A 57 -2.48 15.66 8.93
CA PRO A 57 -3.47 15.38 7.89
C PRO A 57 -3.51 16.47 6.80
N VAL A 58 -3.43 16.06 5.53
CA VAL A 58 -3.64 16.94 4.37
C VAL A 58 -5.11 16.95 4.00
N ASP A 59 -5.72 18.13 3.82
CA ASP A 59 -7.10 18.22 3.34
C ASP A 59 -7.23 17.64 1.92
N THR A 60 -8.18 16.73 1.76
CA THR A 60 -8.45 16.05 0.49
C THR A 60 -9.58 16.68 -0.31
N ALA A 61 -10.29 17.66 0.24
CA ALA A 61 -11.38 18.35 -0.44
C ALA A 61 -10.92 18.91 -1.80
N GLY A 62 -11.66 18.60 -2.86
CA GLY A 62 -11.37 19.05 -4.22
C GLY A 62 -10.20 18.34 -4.91
N LEU A 63 -9.50 17.40 -4.25
CA LEU A 63 -8.43 16.63 -4.90
C LEU A 63 -9.02 15.63 -5.90
N SER A 64 -8.26 15.42 -6.99
CA SER A 64 -8.51 14.37 -7.97
C SER A 64 -7.50 13.24 -7.77
N ALA A 65 -7.99 12.02 -7.58
CA ALA A 65 -7.14 10.86 -7.37
C ALA A 65 -7.73 9.57 -7.97
N LYS A 66 -6.84 8.63 -8.27
CA LYS A 66 -7.17 7.30 -8.80
C LYS A 66 -6.32 6.23 -8.11
N ALA A 67 -6.85 5.02 -8.02
CA ALA A 67 -6.08 3.83 -7.70
C ALA A 67 -6.16 2.82 -8.84
N PHE A 68 -5.01 2.27 -9.22
CA PHE A 68 -4.93 1.18 -10.19
C PHE A 68 -4.71 -0.12 -9.42
N VAL A 69 -5.74 -0.96 -9.40
CA VAL A 69 -5.74 -2.28 -8.75
C VAL A 69 -5.33 -3.32 -9.78
N GLN A 70 -4.17 -3.92 -9.58
CA GLN A 70 -3.53 -4.84 -10.52
C GLN A 70 -3.55 -6.24 -9.92
N ALA A 71 -4.49 -7.05 -10.37
CA ALA A 71 -4.60 -8.47 -10.10
C ALA A 71 -4.00 -9.28 -11.27
N PRO A 72 -3.71 -10.58 -11.11
CA PRO A 72 -3.26 -11.43 -12.20
C PRO A 72 -4.21 -11.35 -13.42
N GLY A 73 -3.70 -10.89 -14.55
CA GLY A 73 -4.46 -10.78 -15.80
C GLY A 73 -5.52 -9.66 -15.86
N LYS A 74 -5.65 -8.80 -14.83
CA LYS A 74 -6.65 -7.72 -14.80
C LYS A 74 -6.11 -6.47 -14.10
N THR A 75 -6.29 -5.30 -14.73
CA THR A 75 -6.16 -4.00 -14.06
C THR A 75 -7.51 -3.32 -13.99
N GLU A 76 -7.91 -2.88 -12.80
CA GLU A 76 -9.09 -2.07 -12.55
C GLU A 76 -8.67 -0.67 -12.10
N THR A 77 -9.32 0.36 -12.64
CA THR A 77 -9.09 1.74 -12.21
C THR A 77 -10.24 2.18 -11.34
N LEU A 78 -9.94 2.55 -10.09
CA LEU A 78 -10.87 3.14 -9.15
C LEU A 78 -10.70 4.66 -9.17
N VAL A 79 -11.79 5.38 -9.36
CA VAL A 79 -11.83 6.82 -9.10
C VAL A 79 -12.01 7.00 -7.60
N LEU A 80 -11.12 7.76 -6.97
CA LEU A 80 -11.15 7.96 -5.53
C LEU A 80 -11.94 9.22 -5.20
N LYS A 81 -12.82 9.11 -4.21
CA LYS A 81 -13.64 10.22 -3.70
C LYS A 81 -12.98 10.78 -2.44
N PRO A 82 -12.78 12.11 -2.36
CA PRO A 82 -12.41 12.76 -1.10
C PRO A 82 -13.43 12.47 0.00
N ALA A 83 -12.92 12.17 1.20
CA ALA A 83 -13.69 12.12 2.43
C ALA A 83 -12.90 12.83 3.52
N ALA A 84 -13.50 13.88 4.08
CA ALA A 84 -12.83 14.74 5.05
C ALA A 84 -12.37 13.97 6.30
N PRO A 85 -11.25 14.40 6.93
CA PRO A 85 -10.37 15.47 6.47
C PRO A 85 -9.40 15.03 5.37
N ASN A 86 -8.79 13.85 5.47
CA ASN A 86 -7.61 13.49 4.68
C ASN A 86 -7.71 12.16 3.93
N LYS A 87 -8.92 11.69 3.64
CA LYS A 87 -9.14 10.37 3.04
C LYS A 87 -9.49 10.47 1.56
N LEU A 88 -9.00 9.50 0.80
CA LEU A 88 -9.41 9.23 -0.57
C LEU A 88 -9.90 7.79 -0.64
N VAL A 89 -11.19 7.60 -0.94
CA VAL A 89 -11.87 6.30 -0.86
C VAL A 89 -12.27 5.82 -2.25
N GLY A 90 -11.95 4.56 -2.55
CA GLY A 90 -12.39 3.86 -3.76
C GLY A 90 -13.21 2.64 -3.41
N ASP A 91 -14.41 2.54 -3.98
CA ASP A 91 -15.31 1.41 -3.78
C ASP A 91 -14.76 0.16 -4.49
N LEU A 92 -14.76 -0.98 -3.80
CA LEU A 92 -14.38 -2.29 -4.35
C LEU A 92 -15.64 -3.13 -4.60
N LYS A 93 -15.64 -3.88 -5.70
CA LYS A 93 -16.70 -4.87 -5.99
C LYS A 93 -16.50 -6.19 -5.25
N ALA A 94 -15.27 -6.46 -4.82
CA ALA A 94 -14.88 -7.64 -4.07
C ALA A 94 -13.60 -7.33 -3.27
N PRO A 95 -13.33 -8.04 -2.16
CA PRO A 95 -12.08 -7.90 -1.41
C PRO A 95 -10.84 -8.12 -2.29
N LEU A 96 -9.75 -7.41 -1.98
CA LEU A 96 -8.48 -7.59 -2.68
C LEU A 96 -7.85 -8.94 -2.31
N ALA A 97 -7.48 -9.73 -3.33
CA ALA A 97 -6.70 -10.94 -3.12
C ALA A 97 -5.26 -10.60 -2.67
N ALA A 98 -4.63 -11.49 -1.90
CA ALA A 98 -3.21 -11.39 -1.55
C ALA A 98 -2.34 -11.30 -2.82
N GLY A 99 -1.27 -10.50 -2.76
CA GLY A 99 -0.39 -10.19 -3.89
C GLY A 99 -0.97 -9.19 -4.91
N THR A 100 -2.20 -8.70 -4.71
CA THR A 100 -2.75 -7.63 -5.56
C THR A 100 -1.92 -6.37 -5.37
N LYS A 101 -1.45 -5.78 -6.48
CA LYS A 101 -0.70 -4.52 -6.44
C LYS A 101 -1.65 -3.34 -6.58
N ILE A 102 -1.40 -2.29 -5.82
CA ILE A 102 -2.22 -1.08 -5.81
C ILE A 102 -1.31 0.11 -6.08
N VAL A 103 -1.58 0.84 -7.16
CA VAL A 103 -0.86 2.08 -7.49
C VAL A 103 -1.80 3.25 -7.23
N PHE A 104 -1.48 4.05 -6.23
CA PHE A 104 -2.16 5.30 -5.93
C PHE A 104 -1.61 6.44 -6.78
N SER A 105 -2.45 7.31 -7.31
CA SER A 105 -2.05 8.52 -8.04
C SER A 105 -2.99 9.68 -7.70
N ALA A 106 -2.44 10.83 -7.32
CA ALA A 106 -3.20 12.04 -7.05
C ALA A 106 -2.45 13.28 -7.51
N LYS A 107 -3.17 14.39 -7.65
CA LYS A 107 -2.57 15.72 -7.79
C LYS A 107 -2.66 16.44 -6.45
N LEU A 108 -1.52 16.79 -5.87
CA LEU A 108 -1.42 17.53 -4.61
C LEU A 108 -0.55 18.78 -4.84
N HIS A 109 -1.00 19.94 -4.36
CA HIS A 109 -0.29 21.23 -4.50
C HIS A 109 0.26 21.49 -5.92
N GLY A 110 -0.51 21.16 -6.97
CA GLY A 110 -0.13 21.41 -8.36
C GLY A 110 0.78 20.35 -9.00
N HIS A 111 1.33 19.40 -8.24
CA HIS A 111 2.19 18.31 -8.76
C HIS A 111 1.53 16.94 -8.56
N GLY A 112 2.04 15.94 -9.27
CA GLY A 112 1.54 14.56 -9.17
C GLY A 112 2.31 13.78 -8.10
N ILE A 113 1.60 13.02 -7.28
CA ILE A 113 2.18 12.08 -6.30
C ILE A 113 1.75 10.66 -6.65
N GLN A 114 2.62 9.68 -6.41
CA GLN A 114 2.35 8.26 -6.69
C GLN A 114 2.97 7.35 -5.63
N ALA A 115 2.18 6.40 -5.13
CA ALA A 115 2.64 5.38 -4.21
C ALA A 115 2.22 3.98 -4.68
N ARG A 116 2.99 2.96 -4.28
CA ARG A 116 2.75 1.56 -4.62
C ARG A 116 2.62 0.74 -3.35
N PHE A 117 1.62 -0.13 -3.34
CA PHE A 117 1.31 -1.03 -2.24
C PHE A 117 1.04 -2.43 -2.78
N GLU A 118 1.13 -3.43 -1.91
CA GLU A 118 0.77 -4.80 -2.23
C GLU A 118 -0.07 -5.38 -1.11
N LYS A 119 -1.23 -5.97 -1.42
CA LYS A 119 -2.05 -6.63 -0.42
C LYS A 119 -1.26 -7.84 0.14
N PRO A 120 -0.94 -7.88 1.45
CA PRO A 120 -0.26 -9.04 2.03
C PRO A 120 -1.15 -10.28 1.99
#